data_AF-A0A9X5XKX9-F1
#
_entry.id   AF-A0A9X5XKX9-F1
#
_cell.length_a   1.000
_cell.length_b   1.000
_cell.length_c   1.000
_cell.angle_alpha   90.00
_cell.angle_beta   90.00
_cell.angle_gamma   90.00
#
_symmetry.space_group_name_H-M   'P 1'
#
loop_
_entity.id
_entity.type
_entity.pdbx_description
1 polymer ?
#
loop_
_entity_poly.entity_id
_entity_poly.type
_entity_poly.pdbx_seq_one_letter_code
_entity_poly.pdbx_strand_id
1 'polypeptide(L)'
;VVRPVDGEHARVKGRLQTGAVLSGDALKRWRAYPLDCTAGELLDSLVESLAALLLCAVTAADERVDDAWRREPASDAPGLTDRDPTLESAEHRIGMSVRRWRRVLEEYAEDEVGRLDKSVAPDAEVVAALVATALLGGHRARNAGEGLAERLGAHGALRLRERGGRLLAEYLDRALHTERERRLAPLDALDVHPEPQAELIAALSVLQKER
;
A
#
# COMPACT_ATOMS: atom_id res chain seq x y z
N VAL A 1 23.17 5.69 12.39
CA VAL A 1 22.69 4.48 11.69
C VAL A 1 21.28 4.76 11.19
N VAL A 2 21.14 5.16 9.93
CA VAL A 2 19.93 5.66 9.25
C VAL A 2 20.14 5.25 7.78
N ARG A 3 19.32 4.50 7.02
CA ARG A 3 17.87 4.26 6.97
C ARG A 3 17.58 3.04 6.04
N PRO A 4 16.78 2.02 6.44
CA PRO A 4 16.14 1.10 5.49
C PRO A 4 14.75 1.59 5.00
N VAL A 5 14.30 2.76 5.48
CA VAL A 5 12.87 3.12 5.57
C VAL A 5 12.27 3.68 4.26
N ASP A 6 13.07 4.25 3.36
CA ASP A 6 12.55 4.83 2.10
C ASP A 6 12.41 3.79 0.96
N GLY A 7 13.01 2.61 1.12
CA GLY A 7 13.09 1.61 0.05
C GLY A 7 11.75 0.96 -0.30
N GLU A 8 10.89 0.66 0.68
CA GLU A 8 9.68 -0.12 0.45
C GLU A 8 8.53 0.66 -0.18
N HIS A 9 8.31 1.91 0.26
CA HIS A 9 7.38 2.79 -0.44
C HIS A 9 7.81 2.98 -1.90
N ALA A 10 9.10 3.24 -2.13
CA ALA A 10 9.64 3.40 -3.47
C ALA A 10 9.50 2.12 -4.31
N ARG A 11 9.71 0.93 -3.72
CA ARG A 11 9.53 -0.36 -4.38
C ARG A 11 8.08 -0.66 -4.70
N VAL A 12 7.14 -0.46 -3.76
CA VAL A 12 5.70 -0.64 -3.99
C VAL A 12 5.24 0.30 -5.10
N LYS A 13 5.62 1.58 -5.02
CA LYS A 13 5.31 2.58 -6.06
C LYS A 13 5.90 2.19 -7.41
N GLY A 14 7.15 1.74 -7.46
CA GLY A 14 7.79 1.24 -8.68
C GLY A 14 7.07 0.02 -9.26
N ARG A 15 6.65 -0.94 -8.43
CA ARG A 15 5.88 -2.12 -8.84
C ARG A 15 4.50 -1.75 -9.37
N LEU A 16 3.83 -0.77 -8.77
CA LEU A 16 2.55 -0.25 -9.27
C LEU A 16 2.73 0.44 -10.63
N GLN A 17 3.80 1.24 -10.79
CA GLN A 17 4.13 1.87 -12.07
C GLN A 17 4.40 0.84 -13.18
N THR A 18 4.98 -0.32 -12.87
CA THR A 18 5.18 -1.43 -13.83
C THR A 18 3.94 -2.30 -14.02
N GLY A 19 2.83 -2.02 -13.34
CA GLY A 19 1.57 -2.75 -13.47
C GLY A 19 1.57 -4.11 -12.77
N ALA A 20 2.27 -4.24 -11.63
CA ALA A 20 2.37 -5.50 -10.90
C ALA A 20 1.01 -6.03 -10.40
N VAL A 21 0.04 -5.15 -10.18
CA VAL A 21 -1.34 -5.53 -9.80
C VAL A 21 -2.10 -6.14 -10.97
N LEU A 22 -1.78 -5.75 -12.20
CA LEU A 22 -2.36 -6.36 -13.39
C LEU A 22 -1.49 -7.57 -13.80
N SER A 23 -1.56 -8.59 -12.95
CA SER A 23 -0.87 -9.87 -13.08
C SER A 23 -1.80 -11.02 -12.68
N GLY A 24 -1.42 -12.25 -13.03
CA GLY A 24 -2.19 -13.45 -12.69
C GLY A 24 -3.67 -13.35 -13.06
N ASP A 25 -4.51 -13.48 -12.04
CA ASP A 25 -5.97 -13.52 -12.17
C ASP A 25 -6.58 -12.18 -12.63
N ALA A 26 -6.04 -11.06 -12.16
CA ALA A 26 -6.45 -9.72 -12.59
C ALA A 26 -6.11 -9.46 -14.07
N LEU A 27 -4.96 -9.93 -14.54
CA LEU A 27 -4.60 -9.85 -15.97
C LEU A 27 -5.52 -10.71 -16.83
N LYS A 28 -5.89 -11.90 -16.35
CA LYS A 28 -6.83 -12.79 -17.05
C LYS A 28 -8.19 -12.12 -17.19
N ARG A 29 -8.74 -11.55 -16.12
CA ARG A 29 -10.02 -10.81 -16.16
C ARG A 29 -9.96 -9.58 -17.04
N TRP A 30 -8.88 -8.80 -16.98
CA TRP A 30 -8.71 -7.64 -17.86
C TRP A 30 -8.77 -8.02 -19.34
N ARG A 31 -8.16 -9.15 -19.73
CA ARG A 31 -8.19 -9.64 -21.11
C ARG A 31 -9.56 -10.19 -21.54
N ALA A 32 -10.35 -10.68 -20.59
CA ALA A 32 -11.70 -11.19 -20.82
C ALA A 32 -12.76 -10.07 -20.83
N TYR A 33 -12.47 -8.93 -20.21
CA TYR A 33 -13.36 -7.79 -20.12
C TYR A 33 -13.50 -7.07 -21.48
N PRO A 34 -14.72 -6.65 -21.91
CA PRO A 34 -16.00 -6.78 -21.21
C PRO A 34 -16.84 -8.01 -21.63
N LEU A 35 -16.31 -8.89 -22.48
CA LEU A 35 -17.10 -9.94 -23.14
C LEU A 35 -17.39 -11.13 -22.21
N ASP A 36 -16.38 -11.59 -21.48
CA ASP A 36 -16.43 -12.78 -20.61
C ASP A 36 -16.14 -12.45 -19.14
N CYS A 37 -16.12 -11.16 -18.79
CA CYS A 37 -15.89 -10.69 -17.43
C CYS A 37 -16.65 -9.38 -17.20
N THR A 38 -17.38 -9.32 -16.09
CA THR A 38 -18.12 -8.14 -15.66
C THR A 38 -17.18 -7.08 -15.06
N ALA A 39 -17.67 -5.84 -14.94
CA ALA A 39 -16.91 -4.76 -14.31
C ALA A 39 -16.62 -5.06 -12.82
N GLY A 40 -17.61 -5.59 -12.09
CA GLY A 40 -17.46 -6.00 -10.69
C GLY A 40 -16.40 -7.09 -10.51
N GLU A 41 -16.44 -8.16 -11.31
CA GLU A 41 -15.45 -9.24 -11.22
C GLU A 41 -14.02 -8.75 -11.52
N LEU A 42 -13.87 -7.86 -12.50
CA LEU A 42 -12.59 -7.23 -12.78
C LEU A 42 -12.12 -6.41 -11.57
N LEU A 43 -12.99 -5.56 -11.02
CA LEU A 43 -12.67 -4.72 -9.88
C LEU A 43 -12.31 -5.54 -8.63
N ASP A 44 -13.03 -6.63 -8.36
CA ASP A 44 -12.73 -7.58 -7.29
C ASP A 44 -11.31 -8.13 -7.43
N SER A 45 -10.94 -8.61 -8.62
CA SER A 45 -9.60 -9.17 -8.84
C SER A 45 -8.46 -8.16 -8.75
N LEU A 46 -8.71 -6.90 -9.12
CA LEU A 46 -7.74 -5.82 -8.96
C LEU A 46 -7.52 -5.49 -7.49
N VAL A 47 -8.60 -5.49 -6.71
CA VAL A 47 -8.60 -5.27 -5.26
C VAL A 47 -7.86 -6.39 -4.54
N GLU A 48 -8.13 -7.64 -4.89
CA GLU A 48 -7.43 -8.82 -4.37
C GLU A 48 -5.93 -8.76 -4.71
N SER A 49 -5.59 -8.47 -5.96
CA SER A 49 -4.19 -8.40 -6.39
C SER A 49 -3.43 -7.24 -5.73
N LEU A 50 -4.09 -6.09 -5.51
CA LEU A 50 -3.51 -4.97 -4.76
C LEU A 50 -3.27 -5.34 -3.30
N ALA A 51 -4.24 -5.97 -2.63
CA ALA A 51 -4.09 -6.44 -1.25
C ALA A 51 -2.93 -7.45 -1.12
N ALA A 52 -2.85 -8.42 -2.04
CA ALA A 52 -1.76 -9.39 -2.07
C ALA A 52 -0.40 -8.71 -2.27
N LEU A 53 -0.30 -7.74 -3.19
CA LEU A 53 0.95 -7.00 -3.43
C LEU A 53 1.43 -6.26 -2.19
N LEU A 54 0.51 -5.61 -1.47
CA LEU A 54 0.82 -4.88 -0.23
C LEU A 54 1.21 -5.83 0.90
N LEU A 55 0.47 -6.92 1.07
CA LEU A 55 0.79 -7.93 2.06
C LEU A 55 2.19 -8.50 1.83
N CYS A 56 2.51 -8.91 0.59
CA CYS A 56 3.85 -9.38 0.25
C CYS A 56 4.93 -8.33 0.52
N ALA A 57 4.66 -7.04 0.30
CA ALA A 57 5.63 -5.99 0.57
C ALA A 57 5.87 -5.80 2.08
N VAL A 58 4.80 -5.85 2.88
CA VAL A 58 4.87 -5.75 4.35
C VAL A 58 5.58 -6.97 4.94
N THR A 59 5.19 -8.18 4.56
CA THR A 59 5.85 -9.42 5.00
C THR A 59 7.34 -9.43 4.64
N ALA A 60 7.70 -9.04 3.41
CA ALA A 60 9.10 -8.95 3.02
C ALA A 60 9.87 -7.88 3.79
N ALA A 61 9.21 -6.81 4.24
CA ALA A 61 9.82 -5.79 5.09
C ALA A 61 10.05 -6.32 6.51
N ASP A 62 9.06 -7.03 7.06
CA ASP A 62 9.15 -7.69 8.37
C ASP A 62 10.30 -8.71 8.38
N GLU A 63 10.36 -9.59 7.38
CA GLU A 63 11.44 -10.59 7.26
C GLU A 63 12.84 -9.96 7.23
N ARG A 64 13.00 -8.82 6.55
CA ARG A 64 14.30 -8.11 6.49
C ARG A 64 14.66 -7.43 7.80
N VAL A 65 13.67 -6.89 8.51
CA VAL A 65 13.89 -6.34 9.86
C VAL A 65 14.28 -7.46 10.80
N ASP A 66 13.60 -8.60 10.73
CA ASP A 66 13.90 -9.77 11.55
C ASP A 66 15.29 -10.34 11.26
N ASP A 67 15.68 -10.43 9.99
CA ASP A 67 17.02 -10.82 9.57
C ASP A 67 18.09 -9.85 10.05
N ALA A 68 17.81 -8.54 10.05
CA ALA A 68 18.73 -7.54 10.59
C ALA A 68 18.85 -7.68 12.11
N TRP A 69 17.73 -7.87 12.81
CA TRP A 69 17.66 -8.01 14.25
C TRP A 69 18.38 -9.27 14.76
N ARG A 70 18.21 -10.41 14.08
CA ARG A 70 18.91 -11.68 14.42
C ARG A 70 20.44 -11.59 14.37
N ARG A 71 21.00 -10.57 13.73
CA ARG A 71 22.45 -10.34 13.66
C ARG A 71 22.95 -9.43 14.78
N GLU A 72 22.05 -8.83 15.56
CA GLU A 72 22.40 -7.93 16.65
C GLU A 72 22.70 -8.73 17.94
N PRO A 73 23.81 -8.46 18.66
CA PRO A 73 24.14 -9.18 19.90
C PRO A 73 23.07 -9.10 21.01
N ALA A 74 22.20 -8.10 20.96
CA ALA A 74 21.09 -7.90 21.89
C ALA A 74 19.77 -8.53 21.42
N SER A 75 19.79 -9.39 20.39
CA SER A 75 18.59 -9.92 19.73
C SER A 75 17.61 -10.64 20.66
N ASP A 76 18.14 -11.27 21.71
CA ASP A 76 17.39 -12.14 22.63
C ASP A 76 16.86 -11.38 23.85
N ALA A 77 16.89 -10.05 23.84
CA ALA A 77 16.37 -9.23 24.93
C ALA A 77 14.85 -9.48 25.09
N PRO A 78 14.37 -9.86 26.29
CA PRO A 78 12.97 -10.27 26.51
C PRO A 78 11.92 -9.22 26.11
N GLY A 79 12.26 -7.92 26.22
CA GLY A 79 11.37 -6.81 25.84
C GLY A 79 11.23 -6.59 24.32
N LEU A 80 12.03 -7.28 23.50
CA LEU A 80 12.04 -7.18 22.04
C LEU A 80 11.51 -8.43 21.34
N THR A 81 11.40 -9.53 22.08
CA THR A 81 10.84 -10.80 21.61
C THR A 81 9.33 -10.92 21.83
N ASP A 82 8.74 -10.03 22.63
CA ASP A 82 7.31 -10.06 22.94
C ASP A 82 6.50 -9.38 21.83
N ARG A 83 6.10 -10.18 20.83
CA ARG A 83 5.11 -9.75 19.83
C ARG A 83 3.72 -10.00 20.37
N ASP A 84 2.96 -8.94 20.62
CA ASP A 84 1.56 -9.06 21.03
C ASP A 84 0.73 -9.79 19.96
N PRO A 85 0.27 -11.03 20.22
CA PRO A 85 -0.48 -11.83 19.27
C PRO A 85 -1.94 -11.38 19.13
N THR A 86 -2.40 -10.45 19.99
CA THR A 86 -3.76 -9.90 19.94
C THR A 86 -3.91 -8.76 18.94
N LEU A 87 -2.80 -8.26 18.40
CA LEU A 87 -2.84 -7.28 17.33
C LEU A 87 -3.45 -7.91 16.07
N GLU A 88 -4.39 -7.18 15.47
CA GLU A 88 -5.00 -7.50 14.17
C GLU A 88 -3.94 -7.94 13.15
N SER A 89 -4.23 -8.88 12.25
CA SER A 89 -3.23 -9.28 11.25
C SER A 89 -2.99 -8.16 10.21
N ALA A 90 -1.77 -8.06 9.68
CA ALA A 90 -1.47 -7.14 8.58
C ALA A 90 -2.39 -7.38 7.37
N GLU A 91 -2.71 -8.65 7.10
CA GLU A 91 -3.68 -9.03 6.08
C GLU A 91 -5.05 -8.39 6.29
N HIS A 92 -5.60 -8.44 7.51
CA HIS A 92 -6.92 -7.86 7.79
C HIS A 92 -6.91 -6.33 7.61
N ARG A 93 -5.89 -5.64 8.14
CA ARG A 93 -5.76 -4.17 8.02
C ARG A 93 -5.56 -3.70 6.58
N ILE A 94 -4.69 -4.39 5.83
CA ILE A 94 -4.46 -4.10 4.41
C ILE A 94 -5.76 -4.33 3.64
N GLY A 95 -6.44 -5.46 3.88
CA GLY A 95 -7.73 -5.76 3.26
C GLY A 95 -8.78 -4.67 3.54
N MET A 96 -8.88 -4.20 4.79
CA MET A 96 -9.77 -3.10 5.16
C MET A 96 -9.42 -1.79 4.45
N SER A 97 -8.13 -1.47 4.37
CA SER A 97 -7.63 -0.27 3.69
C SER A 97 -7.94 -0.30 2.19
N VAL A 98 -7.71 -1.43 1.52
CA VAL A 98 -7.98 -1.58 0.08
C VAL A 98 -9.48 -1.59 -0.21
N ARG A 99 -10.30 -2.25 0.61
CA ARG A 99 -11.78 -2.19 0.46
C ARG A 99 -12.31 -0.77 0.61
N ARG A 100 -11.77 -0.01 1.58
CA ARG A 100 -12.16 1.39 1.76
C ARG A 100 -11.69 2.26 0.59
N TRP A 101 -10.49 2.02 0.06
CA TRP A 101 -10.02 2.68 -1.17
C TRP A 101 -10.96 2.42 -2.34
N ARG A 102 -11.34 1.15 -2.57
CA ARG A 102 -12.30 0.77 -3.61
C ARG A 102 -13.61 1.53 -3.46
N ARG A 103 -14.18 1.55 -2.26
CA ARG A 103 -15.47 2.21 -2.02
C ARG A 103 -15.44 3.69 -2.38
N VAL A 104 -14.38 4.40 -1.99
CA VAL A 104 -14.23 5.84 -2.32
C VAL A 104 -13.97 6.03 -3.81
N LEU A 105 -13.29 5.10 -4.48
CA LEU A 105 -13.09 5.15 -5.93
C LEU A 105 -14.41 4.96 -6.71
N GLU A 106 -15.27 4.04 -6.26
CA GLU A 106 -16.63 3.85 -6.79
C GLU A 106 -17.45 5.12 -6.63
N GLU A 107 -17.41 5.77 -5.45
CA GLU A 107 -18.07 7.05 -5.22
C GLU A 107 -17.54 8.15 -6.16
N TYR A 108 -16.24 8.16 -6.47
CA TYR A 108 -15.69 9.11 -7.45
C TYR A 108 -16.16 8.83 -8.88
N ALA A 109 -16.37 7.56 -9.23
CA ALA A 109 -16.93 7.18 -10.51
C ALA A 109 -18.41 7.59 -10.62
N GLU A 110 -19.20 7.31 -9.58
CA GLU A 110 -20.60 7.74 -9.45
C GLU A 110 -20.72 9.27 -9.58
N ASP A 111 -19.88 10.03 -8.87
CA ASP A 111 -19.81 11.50 -8.94
C ASP A 111 -19.56 12.01 -10.36
N GLU A 112 -18.61 11.41 -11.09
CA GLU A 112 -18.25 11.86 -12.45
C GLU A 112 -19.32 11.47 -13.48
N VAL A 113 -19.92 10.29 -13.35
CA VAL A 113 -21.06 9.88 -14.18
C VAL A 113 -22.27 10.79 -13.93
N GLY A 114 -22.53 11.16 -12.68
CA GLY A 114 -23.64 12.05 -12.32
C GLY A 114 -23.53 13.48 -12.88
N ARG A 115 -22.37 13.88 -13.39
CA ARG A 115 -22.16 15.18 -14.08
C ARG A 115 -22.54 15.16 -15.55
N LEU A 116 -22.77 13.98 -16.12
CA LEU A 116 -23.20 13.82 -17.50
C LEU A 116 -24.73 13.93 -17.61
N ASP A 117 -25.22 14.13 -18.82
CA ASP A 117 -26.65 14.04 -19.10
C ASP A 117 -27.14 12.60 -18.78
N LYS A 118 -28.22 12.50 -18.01
CA LYS A 118 -28.82 11.21 -17.60
C LYS A 118 -29.18 10.30 -18.78
N SER A 119 -29.43 10.86 -19.96
CA SER A 119 -29.76 10.09 -21.17
C SER A 119 -28.55 9.39 -21.81
N VAL A 120 -27.32 9.80 -21.46
CA VAL A 120 -26.07 9.29 -22.07
C VAL A 120 -25.07 8.81 -20.99
N ALA A 121 -25.46 8.88 -19.72
CA ALA A 121 -24.61 8.50 -18.60
C ALA A 121 -24.19 7.01 -18.69
N PRO A 122 -22.89 6.71 -18.72
CA PRO A 122 -22.41 5.33 -18.72
C PRO A 122 -22.62 4.70 -17.33
N ASP A 123 -22.55 3.38 -17.26
CA ASP A 123 -22.57 2.65 -15.99
C ASP A 123 -21.37 3.05 -15.10
N ALA A 124 -21.67 3.48 -13.86
CA ALA A 124 -20.67 3.88 -12.88
C ALA A 124 -19.76 2.72 -12.46
N GLU A 125 -20.26 1.48 -12.43
CA GLU A 125 -19.45 0.31 -12.10
C GLU A 125 -18.39 0.05 -13.18
N VAL A 126 -18.76 0.20 -14.44
CA VAL A 126 -17.83 0.15 -15.59
C VAL A 126 -16.77 1.24 -15.48
N VAL A 127 -17.17 2.47 -15.14
CA VAL A 127 -16.23 3.58 -14.95
C VAL A 127 -15.27 3.30 -13.80
N ALA A 128 -15.76 2.78 -12.68
CA ALA A 128 -14.96 2.40 -11.51
C ALA A 128 -13.91 1.33 -11.86
N ALA A 129 -14.31 0.28 -12.59
CA ALA A 129 -13.40 -0.78 -13.03
C ALA A 129 -12.32 -0.25 -13.99
N LEU A 130 -12.70 0.62 -14.95
CA LEU A 130 -11.73 1.20 -15.90
C LEU A 130 -10.75 2.16 -15.23
N VAL A 131 -11.18 3.00 -14.28
CA VAL A 131 -10.25 3.87 -13.52
C VAL A 131 -9.34 3.05 -12.62
N ALA A 132 -9.84 2.02 -11.93
CA ALA A 132 -9.00 1.13 -11.14
C ALA A 132 -7.92 0.47 -12.02
N THR A 133 -8.32 -0.04 -13.19
CA THR A 133 -7.41 -0.65 -14.16
C THR A 133 -6.35 0.35 -14.66
N ALA A 134 -6.77 1.58 -15.00
CA ALA A 134 -5.86 2.63 -15.47
C ALA A 134 -4.86 3.09 -14.39
N LEU A 135 -5.24 3.04 -13.11
CA LEU A 135 -4.37 3.39 -11.99
C LEU A 135 -3.39 2.27 -11.63
N LEU A 136 -3.84 1.02 -11.69
CA LEU A 136 -3.11 -0.15 -11.17
C LEU A 136 -2.34 -0.93 -12.24
N GLY A 137 -2.74 -0.79 -13.50
CA GLY A 137 -2.19 -1.57 -14.61
C GLY A 137 -0.95 -1.00 -15.27
N GLY A 138 -0.48 0.17 -14.85
CA GLY A 138 0.72 0.82 -15.41
C GLY A 138 0.67 0.85 -16.94
N HIS A 139 1.74 0.43 -17.61
CA HIS A 139 1.79 0.38 -19.06
C HIS A 139 0.87 -0.69 -19.70
N ARG A 140 0.44 -1.71 -18.94
CA ARG A 140 -0.37 -2.84 -19.44
C ARG A 140 -1.85 -2.48 -19.59
N ALA A 141 -2.26 -1.35 -19.02
CA ALA A 141 -3.63 -0.85 -19.02
C ALA A 141 -3.80 0.45 -19.82
N ARG A 142 -2.92 0.75 -20.79
CA ARG A 142 -3.03 2.00 -21.58
C ARG A 142 -4.42 2.20 -22.17
N ASN A 143 -5.02 1.13 -22.71
CA ASN A 143 -6.35 1.16 -23.33
C ASN A 143 -7.48 1.42 -22.31
N ALA A 144 -7.27 1.18 -21.01
CA ALA A 144 -8.27 1.52 -19.99
C ALA A 144 -8.48 3.04 -19.89
N GLY A 145 -7.41 3.83 -20.09
CA GLY A 145 -7.50 5.29 -20.14
C GLY A 145 -8.27 5.81 -21.34
N GLU A 146 -8.12 5.14 -22.49
CA GLU A 146 -8.89 5.44 -23.71
C GLU A 146 -10.37 5.12 -23.50
N GLY A 147 -10.68 3.92 -22.96
CA GLY A 147 -12.06 3.53 -22.65
C GLY A 147 -12.77 4.45 -21.65
N LEU A 148 -12.04 5.07 -20.71
CA LEU A 148 -12.58 6.14 -19.85
C LEU A 148 -12.88 7.40 -20.63
N ALA A 149 -11.96 7.83 -21.50
CA ALA A 149 -12.12 9.05 -22.29
C ALA A 149 -13.29 8.94 -23.28
N GLU A 150 -13.53 7.75 -23.84
CA GLU A 150 -14.70 7.47 -24.68
C GLU A 150 -16.03 7.63 -23.92
N ARG A 151 -16.07 7.27 -22.63
CA ARG A 151 -17.29 7.27 -21.81
C ARG A 151 -17.56 8.59 -21.10
N LEU A 152 -16.52 9.24 -20.59
CA LEU A 152 -16.62 10.46 -19.78
C LEU A 152 -16.19 11.73 -20.54
N GLY A 153 -15.67 11.58 -21.76
CA GLY A 153 -14.88 12.60 -22.42
C GLY A 153 -13.48 12.72 -21.82
N ALA A 154 -12.56 13.31 -22.60
CA ALA A 154 -11.15 13.45 -22.21
C ALA A 154 -10.96 14.18 -20.87
N HIS A 155 -11.75 15.24 -20.62
CA HIS A 155 -11.61 16.06 -19.42
C HIS A 155 -12.14 15.35 -18.16
N GLY A 156 -13.28 14.63 -18.27
CA GLY A 156 -13.81 13.83 -17.17
C GLY A 156 -12.87 12.67 -16.81
N ALA A 157 -12.37 11.96 -17.81
CA ALA A 157 -11.39 10.89 -17.61
C ALA A 157 -10.10 11.39 -16.95
N LEU A 158 -9.57 12.54 -17.36
CA LEU A 158 -8.37 13.12 -16.74
C LEU A 158 -8.58 13.46 -15.27
N ARG A 159 -9.66 14.19 -14.93
CA ARG A 159 -9.97 14.55 -13.54
C ARG A 159 -10.14 13.32 -12.66
N LEU A 160 -10.88 12.33 -13.13
CA LEU A 160 -11.13 11.10 -12.39
C LEU A 160 -9.82 10.35 -12.10
N ARG A 161 -8.94 10.24 -13.11
CA ARG A 161 -7.62 9.61 -12.95
C ARG A 161 -6.72 10.37 -11.99
N GLU A 162 -6.72 11.70 -12.03
CA GLU A 162 -5.94 12.51 -11.09
C GLU A 162 -6.44 12.37 -9.65
N ARG A 163 -7.76 12.46 -9.45
CA ARG A 163 -8.40 12.32 -8.12
C ARG A 163 -8.18 10.90 -7.58
N GLY A 164 -8.40 9.88 -8.41
CA GLY A 164 -8.16 8.48 -8.06
C GLY A 164 -6.69 8.16 -7.82
N GLY A 165 -5.76 8.78 -8.55
CA GLY A 165 -4.32 8.63 -8.35
C GLY A 165 -3.86 9.22 -7.02
N ARG A 166 -4.36 10.40 -6.64
CA ARG A 166 -4.11 10.99 -5.31
C ARG A 166 -4.69 10.12 -4.20
N LEU A 167 -5.92 9.64 -4.36
CA LEU A 167 -6.58 8.73 -3.43
C LEU A 167 -5.75 7.45 -3.23
N LEU A 168 -5.33 6.80 -4.32
CA LEU A 168 -4.49 5.61 -4.25
C LEU A 168 -3.19 5.91 -3.50
N ALA A 169 -2.50 7.01 -3.82
CA ALA A 169 -1.27 7.38 -3.13
C ALA A 169 -1.47 7.59 -1.62
N GLU A 170 -2.54 8.27 -1.20
CA GLU A 170 -2.85 8.49 0.22
C GLU A 170 -3.12 7.18 0.95
N TYR A 171 -3.91 6.28 0.36
CA TYR A 171 -4.23 5.00 1.01
C TYR A 171 -3.02 4.07 1.09
N LEU A 172 -2.18 4.04 0.06
CA LEU A 172 -0.92 3.32 0.09
C LEU A 172 0.01 3.85 1.16
N ASP A 173 0.14 5.18 1.25
CA ASP A 173 0.99 5.83 2.23
C ASP A 173 0.51 5.54 3.65
N ARG A 174 -0.79 5.70 3.90
CA ARG A 174 -1.41 5.39 5.20
C ARG A 174 -1.24 3.92 5.58
N ALA A 175 -1.50 2.98 4.66
CA ALA A 175 -1.39 1.55 4.95
C ALA A 175 0.04 1.17 5.33
N LEU A 176 1.02 1.55 4.50
CA LEU A 176 2.42 1.23 4.74
C LEU A 176 3.01 1.97 5.96
N HIS A 177 2.57 3.21 6.21
CA HIS A 177 2.94 3.96 7.40
C HIS A 177 2.38 3.30 8.66
N THR A 178 1.12 2.87 8.65
CA THR A 178 0.52 2.13 9.78
C THR A 178 1.31 0.86 10.12
N GLU A 179 1.70 0.09 9.10
CA GLU A 179 2.53 -1.10 9.31
C GLU A 179 3.96 -0.74 9.77
N ARG A 180 4.46 0.45 9.44
CA ARG A 180 5.75 0.93 9.95
C ARG A 180 5.68 1.29 11.42
N GLU A 181 4.71 2.10 11.82
CA GLU A 181 4.56 2.52 13.22
C GLU A 181 4.38 1.30 14.13
N ARG A 182 3.62 0.29 13.68
CA ARG A 182 3.48 -0.98 14.40
C ARG A 182 4.80 -1.73 14.58
N ARG A 183 5.65 -1.76 13.55
CA ARG A 183 6.98 -2.37 13.65
C ARG A 183 7.90 -1.61 14.61
N LEU A 184 7.76 -0.30 14.72
CA LEU A 184 8.59 0.56 15.57
C LEU A 184 8.10 0.63 17.02
N ALA A 185 6.81 0.37 17.27
CA ALA A 185 6.21 0.48 18.60
C ALA A 185 6.96 -0.30 19.72
N PRO A 186 7.48 -1.52 19.50
CA PRO A 186 8.29 -2.20 20.53
C PRO A 186 9.61 -1.48 20.84
N LEU A 187 10.22 -0.80 19.87
CA LEU A 187 11.44 -0.01 20.09
C LEU A 187 11.14 1.26 20.87
N ASP A 188 10.03 1.93 20.58
CA ASP A 188 9.58 3.11 21.32
C ASP A 188 9.26 2.76 22.78
N ALA A 189 8.71 1.57 23.03
CA ALA A 189 8.40 1.08 24.38
C ALA A 189 9.63 0.81 25.26
N LEU A 190 10.82 0.66 24.67
CA LEU A 190 12.05 0.50 25.44
C LEU A 190 12.61 1.82 26.01
N ASP A 191 12.03 2.96 25.64
CA ASP A 191 12.40 4.29 26.13
C ASP A 191 13.93 4.53 26.17
N VAL A 192 14.63 4.05 25.14
CA VAL A 192 16.10 4.13 25.06
C VAL A 192 16.49 5.57 24.77
N HIS A 193 16.63 6.35 25.84
CA HIS A 193 17.20 7.69 25.80
C HIS A 193 18.73 7.61 25.64
N PRO A 194 19.39 8.68 25.15
CA PRO A 194 20.86 8.74 25.06
C PRO A 194 21.55 8.92 26.43
N GLU A 195 20.82 9.27 27.49
CA GLU A 195 21.39 9.51 28.84
C GLU A 195 22.06 8.29 29.50
N PRO A 196 21.51 7.06 29.45
CA PRO A 196 22.15 5.87 30.02
C PRO A 196 23.50 5.54 29.35
N GLN A 197 23.69 5.87 28.07
CA GLN A 197 24.97 5.67 27.39
C GLN A 197 26.03 6.66 27.86
N ALA A 198 25.65 7.92 28.13
CA ALA A 198 26.56 8.91 28.69
C ALA A 198 27.02 8.52 30.10
N GLU A 199 26.12 7.97 30.92
CA GLU A 199 26.46 7.47 32.26
C GLU A 199 27.39 6.24 32.20
N LEU A 200 27.13 5.29 31.29
CA LEU A 200 28.00 4.13 31.08
C LEU A 200 29.39 4.51 30.57
N ILE A 201 29.47 5.45 29.63
CA ILE A 201 30.76 5.98 29.12
C ILE A 201 31.50 6.77 30.22
N ALA A 202 30.78 7.55 31.03
CA ALA A 202 31.36 8.27 32.16
C ALA A 202 31.90 7.32 33.24
N ALA A 203 31.14 6.29 33.60
CA ALA A 203 31.55 5.28 34.57
C ALA A 203 32.78 4.49 34.10
N LEU A 204 32.83 4.10 32.82
CA LEU A 204 34.00 3.45 32.21
C LEU A 204 35.23 4.37 32.15
N SER A 205 35.04 5.65 31.85
CA SER A 205 36.15 6.64 31.86
C SER A 205 36.73 6.87 33.26
N VAL A 206 35.92 6.81 34.31
CA VAL A 206 36.39 6.91 35.70
C VAL A 206 37.20 5.67 36.08
N LEU A 207 36.69 4.47 35.77
CA LEU A 207 37.39 3.20 36.02
C LEU A 207 38.72 3.07 35.27
N GLN A 208 38.83 3.64 34.06
CA GLN A 208 40.08 3.67 33.29
C GLN A 208 41.09 4.72 33.78
N LYS A 209 40.65 5.76 34.51
CA LYS A 209 41.54 6.78 35.11
C LYS A 209 42.17 6.35 36.44
N GLU A 210 41.60 5.36 37.12
CA GLU A 210 42.13 4.82 38.38
C GLU A 210 43.13 3.66 38.21
N ARG A 211 43.61 3.43 36.98
CA ARG A 211 44.59 2.39 36.64
C ARG A 211 45.81 3.01 35.96
#